data_AF-F2JQN7-F1
#
_entry.id   AF-F2JQN7-F1
#
_cell.length_a   1.000
_cell.length_b   1.000
_cell.length_c   1.000
_cell.angle_alpha   90.00
_cell.angle_beta   90.00
_cell.angle_gamma   90.00
#
_symmetry.space_group_name_H-M   'P 1'
#
loop_
_entity.id
_entity.type
_entity.pdbx_description
1 polymer ?
#
loop_
_entity_poly.entity_id
_entity_poly.type
_entity_poly.pdbx_seq_one_letter_code
_entity_poly.pdbx_strand_id
1 'polypeptide(L)'
;MMNSLLSKSKIDVPDTLLKGTVMVLVTFIAGFLFGKSSMMIAFVILLGANTFEKQNLRVQTVRKIAKLILIDTLIVCLAFLASQNRWWGIPINMATLFVITYYFVSPYDQMAYKTFIMLYVFSQYNTIELSALPSRLLLVVFVLVVMLGTTLIKQHKNKALLDPNIGKAWEVINEQLKCILEGHYDEALSSTCNKYMNEVAHSIYLTGYRRYLTTYVGKIQFQFYMNISYFNVLLVQLSCEYQRGRFDKKALQKLIGITEVIDSYFKRQITRTKVIRILWRFLEEHSVANGFEEEIVDMIYGIYSNFVELNILDYKTRDKLYYNWQRSNLEHVQMSIKTICNPKSISFNFAMRMSFILSVSLSLADLLGFYKIIWVVIPIISITAPYYEDTIRKKKDRIKSNVLAAIIVGIVINVIGTWWINLVLLIGGYYLIYAFNDYYRISFFLTIVSMSLSAFSSGVNVLVFYRIIYVIIGATVAELSARLVPYKIEDGIKELIKEIDKLNTVLEQQSIASLEGKENKHYIRDTIIHSAVLCQKLSMKNESYKDPKVAAIINVNTEFAIRLGHKLLRNT
;
A
#
# COMPACT_ATOMS: atom_id res chain seq x y z
N MET A 1 9.45 30.47 -1.18
CA MET A 1 9.90 29.87 0.09
C MET A 1 9.01 28.71 0.55
N MET A 2 7.68 28.86 0.60
CA MET A 2 6.76 27.74 0.96
C MET A 2 6.80 26.58 -0.06
N ASN A 3 6.80 26.87 -1.37
CA ASN A 3 6.90 25.84 -2.41
C ASN A 3 8.25 25.09 -2.43
N SER A 4 9.36 25.72 -2.01
CA SER A 4 10.68 25.06 -1.94
C SER A 4 10.85 24.21 -0.68
N LEU A 5 10.14 24.53 0.40
CA LEU A 5 10.04 23.68 1.58
C LEU A 5 9.14 22.46 1.31
N LEU A 6 8.01 22.66 0.63
CA LEU A 6 7.07 21.60 0.27
C LEU A 6 7.67 20.59 -0.72
N SER A 7 8.44 21.05 -1.72
CA SER A 7 9.10 20.16 -2.69
C SER A 7 10.19 19.28 -2.05
N LYS A 8 10.96 19.82 -1.08
CA LYS A 8 11.95 19.05 -0.32
C LYS A 8 11.31 17.97 0.57
N SER A 9 10.07 18.17 1.01
CA SER A 9 9.38 17.25 1.91
C SER A 9 8.50 16.17 1.24
N LYS A 10 8.38 16.15 -0.11
CA LYS A 10 7.50 15.23 -0.86
C LYS A 10 6.05 15.17 -0.33
N ILE A 11 5.49 16.31 0.10
CA ILE A 11 4.13 16.37 0.66
C ILE A 11 3.12 16.52 -0.48
N ASP A 12 2.14 15.61 -0.54
CA ASP A 12 0.98 15.74 -1.42
C ASP A 12 -0.04 16.71 -0.79
N VAL A 13 0.14 18.00 -1.05
CA VAL A 13 -0.69 19.08 -0.51
C VAL A 13 -2.18 18.89 -0.80
N PRO A 14 -2.64 18.59 -2.03
CA PRO A 14 -4.07 18.42 -2.28
C PRO A 14 -4.66 17.21 -1.57
N ASP A 15 -3.96 16.06 -1.50
CA ASP A 15 -4.47 14.90 -0.76
C ASP A 15 -4.49 15.16 0.77
N THR A 16 -3.48 15.87 1.29
CA THR A 16 -3.40 16.28 2.70
C THR A 16 -4.56 17.20 3.08
N LEU A 17 -4.84 18.22 2.27
CA LEU A 17 -5.93 19.17 2.51
C LEU A 17 -7.29 18.49 2.45
N LEU A 18 -7.51 17.61 1.46
CA LEU A 18 -8.76 16.88 1.33
C LEU A 18 -9.01 16.00 2.56
N LYS A 19 -8.03 15.14 2.90
CA LYS A 19 -8.18 14.20 4.02
C LYS A 19 -8.26 14.90 5.36
N GLY A 20 -7.44 15.93 5.59
CA GLY A 20 -7.49 16.75 6.80
C GLY A 20 -8.85 17.44 6.98
N THR A 21 -9.39 18.05 5.92
CA THR A 21 -10.72 18.69 5.96
C THR A 21 -11.82 17.69 6.29
N VAL A 22 -11.83 16.54 5.60
CA VAL A 22 -12.80 15.47 5.86
C VAL A 22 -12.67 14.97 7.30
N MET A 23 -11.44 14.83 7.82
CA MET A 23 -11.16 14.43 9.20
C MET A 23 -11.80 15.37 10.22
N VAL A 24 -11.56 16.66 10.06
CA VAL A 24 -12.10 17.71 10.92
C VAL A 24 -13.63 17.64 10.87
N LEU A 25 -14.22 17.77 9.68
CA LEU A 25 -15.69 17.84 9.54
C LEU A 25 -16.38 16.60 10.12
N VAL A 26 -15.91 15.40 9.75
CA VAL A 26 -16.54 14.16 10.20
C VAL A 26 -16.43 13.99 11.71
N THR A 27 -15.28 14.30 12.31
CA THR A 27 -15.11 14.15 13.77
C THR A 27 -15.96 15.14 14.55
N PHE A 28 -16.03 16.41 14.12
CA PHE A 28 -16.88 17.41 14.78
C PHE A 28 -18.37 17.14 14.59
N ILE A 29 -18.81 16.78 13.38
CA ILE A 29 -20.21 16.42 13.10
C ILE A 29 -20.61 15.17 13.89
N ALA A 30 -19.74 14.16 13.95
CA ALA A 30 -19.97 12.98 14.77
C ALA A 30 -20.13 13.32 16.26
N GLY A 31 -19.30 14.23 16.77
CA GLY A 31 -19.42 14.71 18.15
C GLY A 31 -20.69 15.49 18.44
N PHE A 32 -21.20 16.24 17.46
CA PHE A 32 -22.45 16.98 17.55
C PHE A 32 -23.67 16.05 17.49
N LEU A 33 -23.70 15.10 16.56
CA LEU A 33 -24.84 14.20 16.33
C LEU A 33 -24.91 13.03 17.33
N PHE A 34 -23.77 12.46 17.71
CA PHE A 34 -23.68 11.23 18.50
C PHE A 34 -22.95 11.42 19.83
N GLY A 35 -22.70 12.66 20.23
CA GLY A 35 -22.05 13.03 21.49
C GLY A 35 -20.52 13.03 21.47
N LYS A 36 -19.92 13.75 22.42
CA LYS A 36 -18.45 13.98 22.49
C LYS A 36 -17.63 12.69 22.54
N SER A 37 -18.14 11.63 23.17
CA SER A 37 -17.43 10.35 23.30
C SER A 37 -17.31 9.61 21.95
N SER A 38 -18.14 9.95 20.97
CA SER A 38 -18.14 9.38 19.61
C SER A 38 -17.07 9.99 18.70
N MET A 39 -16.52 11.16 19.03
CA MET A 39 -15.48 11.83 18.21
C MET A 39 -14.25 10.93 17.98
N MET A 40 -13.82 10.23 19.04
CA MET A 40 -12.63 9.38 18.97
C MET A 40 -12.87 8.11 18.13
N ILE A 41 -14.07 7.55 18.19
CA ILE A 41 -14.45 6.38 17.39
C ILE A 41 -14.55 6.78 15.91
N ALA A 42 -15.21 7.91 15.61
CA ALA A 42 -15.28 8.47 14.25
C ALA A 42 -13.89 8.69 13.65
N PHE A 43 -12.98 9.23 14.46
CA PHE A 43 -11.58 9.43 14.08
C PHE A 43 -10.89 8.12 13.67
N VAL A 44 -11.06 7.04 14.44
CA VAL A 44 -10.42 5.77 14.13
C VAL A 44 -11.03 5.08 12.92
N ILE A 45 -12.36 5.13 12.76
CA ILE A 45 -13.04 4.59 11.57
C ILE A 45 -12.53 5.28 10.31
N LEU A 46 -12.43 6.61 10.32
CA LEU A 46 -11.98 7.36 9.16
C LEU A 46 -10.48 7.14 8.85
N LEU A 47 -9.63 6.96 9.88
CA LEU A 47 -8.25 6.50 9.68
C LEU A 47 -8.17 5.12 9.02
N GLY A 48 -9.02 4.18 9.47
CA GLY A 48 -9.12 2.84 8.90
C GLY A 48 -9.58 2.87 7.46
N ALA A 49 -10.65 3.61 7.19
CA ALA A 49 -11.19 3.81 5.87
C ALA A 49 -10.13 4.41 4.91
N ASN A 50 -9.42 5.46 5.32
CA ASN A 50 -8.35 6.07 4.52
C ASN A 50 -7.16 5.13 4.26
N THR A 51 -6.88 4.22 5.19
CA THR A 51 -5.87 3.16 5.00
C THR A 51 -6.36 2.13 3.99
N PHE A 52 -7.64 1.74 4.08
CA PHE A 52 -8.28 0.82 3.15
C PHE A 52 -8.47 1.42 1.75
N GLU A 53 -8.59 2.75 1.61
CA GLU A 53 -8.60 3.46 0.32
C GLU A 53 -7.34 3.16 -0.51
N LYS A 54 -6.19 3.03 0.17
CA LYS A 54 -4.92 2.67 -0.48
C LYS A 54 -4.94 1.25 -1.05
N GLN A 55 -5.82 0.37 -0.56
CA GLN A 55 -5.95 -1.04 -0.98
C GLN A 55 -6.98 -1.23 -2.12
N ASN A 56 -7.05 -0.29 -3.07
CA ASN A 56 -7.95 -0.28 -4.22
C ASN A 56 -9.45 -0.16 -3.86
N LEU A 57 -9.87 1.00 -3.37
CA LEU A 57 -11.30 1.37 -3.36
C LEU A 57 -11.82 1.85 -4.73
N ARG A 58 -11.02 1.83 -5.81
CA ARG A 58 -11.46 2.26 -7.15
C ARG A 58 -12.38 1.24 -7.81
N VAL A 59 -12.05 -0.04 -7.69
CA VAL A 59 -12.82 -1.11 -8.33
C VAL A 59 -13.92 -1.58 -7.39
N GLN A 60 -15.17 -1.56 -7.88
CA GLN A 60 -16.36 -1.99 -7.12
C GLN A 60 -16.53 -1.22 -5.78
N THR A 61 -16.27 0.10 -5.79
CA THR A 61 -16.26 1.02 -4.63
C THR A 61 -17.41 0.76 -3.64
N VAL A 62 -18.65 0.77 -4.14
CA VAL A 62 -19.86 0.60 -3.31
C VAL A 62 -19.87 -0.74 -2.58
N ARG A 63 -19.54 -1.84 -3.27
CA ARG A 63 -19.51 -3.19 -2.66
C ARG A 63 -18.40 -3.32 -1.62
N LYS A 64 -17.23 -2.72 -1.87
CA LYS A 64 -16.11 -2.75 -0.92
C LYS A 64 -16.42 -1.94 0.34
N ILE A 65 -17.02 -0.76 0.21
CA ILE A 65 -17.44 0.04 1.37
C ILE A 65 -18.59 -0.61 2.13
N ALA A 66 -19.56 -1.22 1.45
CA ALA A 66 -20.61 -2.00 2.12
C ALA A 66 -20.03 -3.17 2.94
N LYS A 67 -19.02 -3.87 2.41
CA LYS A 67 -18.28 -4.90 3.16
C LYS A 67 -17.56 -4.31 4.38
N LEU A 68 -16.97 -3.13 4.24
CA LEU A 68 -16.30 -2.42 5.34
C LEU A 68 -17.30 -2.04 6.45
N ILE A 69 -18.49 -1.53 6.09
CA ILE A 69 -19.58 -1.24 7.04
C ILE A 69 -19.95 -2.49 7.84
N LEU A 70 -20.11 -3.63 7.17
CA LEU A 70 -20.43 -4.90 7.83
C LEU A 70 -19.34 -5.31 8.83
N ILE A 71 -18.07 -5.19 8.43
CA ILE A 71 -16.93 -5.54 9.29
C ILE A 71 -16.86 -4.62 10.51
N ASP A 72 -16.92 -3.30 10.31
CA ASP A 72 -16.82 -2.34 11.42
C ASP A 72 -17.99 -2.47 12.39
N THR A 73 -19.20 -2.72 11.87
CA THR A 73 -20.40 -3.01 12.69
C THR A 73 -20.17 -4.26 13.54
N LEU A 74 -19.66 -5.34 12.96
CA LEU A 74 -19.37 -6.58 13.68
C LEU A 74 -18.30 -6.38 14.75
N ILE A 75 -17.25 -5.60 14.46
CA ILE A 75 -16.21 -5.23 15.44
C ILE A 75 -16.81 -4.47 16.63
N VAL A 76 -17.66 -3.48 16.36
CA VAL A 76 -18.32 -2.68 17.41
C VAL A 76 -19.25 -3.57 18.26
N CYS A 77 -20.00 -4.48 17.65
CA CYS A 77 -20.85 -5.42 18.37
C CYS A 77 -20.04 -6.38 19.27
N LEU A 78 -18.94 -6.95 18.75
CA LEU A 78 -18.06 -7.82 19.55
C LEU A 78 -17.38 -7.08 20.69
N ALA A 79 -16.99 -5.82 20.47
CA ALA A 79 -16.43 -4.96 21.52
C ALA A 79 -17.48 -4.67 22.61
N PHE A 80 -18.72 -4.40 22.20
CA PHE A 80 -19.84 -4.22 23.14
C PHE A 80 -20.06 -5.48 23.98
N LEU A 81 -20.15 -6.66 23.36
CA LEU A 81 -20.32 -7.93 24.08
C LEU A 81 -19.19 -8.21 25.06
N ALA A 82 -17.94 -7.96 24.64
CA ALA A 82 -16.78 -8.13 25.52
C ALA A 82 -16.81 -7.19 26.74
N SER A 83 -17.35 -5.98 26.57
CA SER A 83 -17.44 -5.00 27.65
C SER A 83 -18.52 -5.29 28.69
N GLN A 84 -19.50 -6.16 28.40
CA GLN A 84 -20.61 -6.44 29.33
C GLN A 84 -20.19 -7.29 30.53
N ASN A 85 -19.26 -8.23 30.34
CA ASN A 85 -18.82 -9.11 31.41
C ASN A 85 -17.33 -9.43 31.27
N ARG A 86 -16.58 -9.19 32.34
CA ARG A 86 -15.13 -9.41 32.39
C ARG A 86 -14.74 -10.85 32.04
N TRP A 87 -15.49 -11.85 32.50
CA TRP A 87 -15.13 -13.27 32.34
C TRP A 87 -15.27 -13.76 30.90
N TRP A 88 -16.36 -13.39 30.23
CA TRP A 88 -16.55 -13.68 28.80
C TRP A 88 -15.82 -12.67 27.90
N GLY A 89 -15.49 -11.49 28.43
CA GLY A 89 -14.67 -10.49 27.75
C GLY A 89 -13.29 -11.01 27.36
N ILE A 90 -12.61 -11.77 28.24
CA ILE A 90 -11.28 -12.35 27.95
C ILE A 90 -11.29 -13.23 26.68
N PRO A 91 -12.11 -14.30 26.59
CA PRO A 91 -12.13 -15.14 25.40
C PRO A 91 -12.64 -14.38 24.16
N ILE A 92 -13.61 -13.46 24.29
CA ILE A 92 -14.08 -12.64 23.17
C ILE A 92 -12.97 -11.71 22.65
N ASN A 93 -12.23 -11.05 23.54
CA ASN A 93 -11.08 -10.20 23.19
C ASN A 93 -10.05 -11.03 22.42
N MET A 94 -9.68 -12.21 22.95
CA MET A 94 -8.64 -13.04 22.34
C MET A 94 -9.07 -13.55 20.95
N ALA A 95 -10.30 -14.05 20.82
CA ALA A 95 -10.82 -14.53 19.55
C ALA A 95 -10.96 -13.39 18.53
N THR A 96 -11.55 -12.26 18.92
CA THR A 96 -11.81 -11.13 18.01
C THR A 96 -10.51 -10.51 17.54
N LEU A 97 -9.57 -10.23 18.45
CA LEU A 97 -8.28 -9.66 18.11
C LEU A 97 -7.43 -10.62 17.27
N PHE A 98 -7.53 -11.93 17.50
CA PHE A 98 -6.89 -12.92 16.65
C PHE A 98 -7.47 -12.87 15.23
N VAL A 99 -8.80 -12.89 15.08
CA VAL A 99 -9.46 -12.86 13.76
C VAL A 99 -9.14 -11.56 13.01
N ILE A 100 -9.24 -10.40 13.67
CA ILE A 100 -8.88 -9.11 13.07
C ILE A 100 -7.42 -9.14 12.62
N THR A 101 -6.52 -9.55 13.50
CA THR A 101 -5.09 -9.57 13.18
C THR A 101 -4.82 -10.55 12.05
N TYR A 102 -5.28 -11.79 12.13
CA TYR A 102 -5.03 -12.82 11.12
C TYR A 102 -5.60 -12.45 9.74
N TYR A 103 -6.83 -11.94 9.67
CA TYR A 103 -7.50 -11.60 8.40
C TYR A 103 -6.88 -10.38 7.72
N PHE A 104 -6.53 -9.35 8.49
CA PHE A 104 -6.01 -8.10 7.96
C PHE A 104 -4.49 -8.02 7.94
N VAL A 105 -3.79 -8.95 8.60
CA VAL A 105 -2.34 -9.12 8.44
C VAL A 105 -2.11 -9.87 7.14
N SER A 106 -2.08 -9.05 6.11
CA SER A 106 -1.52 -9.45 4.86
C SER A 106 0.00 -9.38 4.95
N PRO A 107 0.74 -10.38 4.43
CA PRO A 107 2.16 -10.22 4.14
C PRO A 107 2.45 -9.04 3.19
N TYR A 108 1.42 -8.41 2.62
CA TYR A 108 1.43 -7.36 1.60
C TYR A 108 1.16 -5.96 2.16
N ASP A 109 0.50 -5.78 3.30
CA ASP A 109 0.23 -4.46 3.89
C ASP A 109 0.09 -4.52 5.42
N GLN A 110 0.99 -3.85 6.14
CA GLN A 110 1.09 -3.90 7.60
C GLN A 110 0.27 -2.82 8.34
N MET A 111 -0.54 -2.02 7.65
CA MET A 111 -1.21 -0.86 8.28
C MET A 111 -2.69 -1.12 8.63
N ALA A 112 -3.42 -1.91 7.84
CA ALA A 112 -4.88 -2.03 7.95
C ALA A 112 -5.36 -2.69 9.26
N TYR A 113 -4.68 -3.75 9.73
CA TYR A 113 -5.12 -4.46 10.96
C TYR A 113 -5.13 -3.54 12.20
N LYS A 114 -4.21 -2.56 12.26
CA LYS A 114 -4.09 -1.67 13.42
C LYS A 114 -5.31 -0.79 13.61
N THR A 115 -5.91 -0.30 12.53
CA THR A 115 -7.07 0.59 12.60
C THR A 115 -8.31 -0.17 13.08
N PHE A 116 -8.49 -1.42 12.63
CA PHE A 116 -9.58 -2.28 13.11
C PHE A 116 -9.41 -2.68 14.57
N ILE A 117 -8.18 -3.00 15.00
CA ILE A 117 -7.89 -3.25 16.43
C ILE A 117 -8.15 -1.99 17.26
N MET A 118 -7.74 -0.81 16.77
CA MET A 118 -8.05 0.45 17.46
C MET A 118 -9.57 0.65 17.56
N LEU A 119 -10.34 0.39 16.50
CA LEU A 119 -11.81 0.50 16.53
C LEU A 119 -12.39 -0.40 17.62
N TYR A 120 -11.96 -1.65 17.70
CA TYR A 120 -12.36 -2.60 18.74
C TYR A 120 -12.07 -2.05 20.14
N VAL A 121 -10.81 -1.68 20.37
CA VAL A 121 -10.29 -1.26 21.68
C VAL A 121 -10.95 0.05 22.15
N PHE A 122 -11.18 1.03 21.27
CA PHE A 122 -11.89 2.26 21.64
C PHE A 122 -13.37 2.04 21.88
N SER A 123 -14.00 1.13 21.13
CA SER A 123 -15.40 0.79 21.32
C SER A 123 -15.63 0.06 22.64
N GLN A 124 -14.70 -0.82 23.04
CA GLN A 124 -14.74 -1.53 24.32
C GLN A 124 -14.43 -0.59 25.49
N TYR A 125 -13.44 0.30 25.35
CA TYR A 125 -13.06 1.24 26.41
C TYR A 125 -14.16 2.28 26.72
N ASN A 126 -14.82 2.78 25.68
CA ASN A 126 -15.96 3.69 25.84
C ASN A 126 -17.25 2.86 25.98
N THR A 127 -17.43 2.20 27.13
CA THR A 127 -18.57 1.34 27.39
C THR A 127 -19.89 2.10 27.23
N ILE A 128 -20.89 1.44 26.65
CA ILE A 128 -22.23 1.99 26.46
C ILE A 128 -23.26 1.01 26.98
N GLU A 129 -24.43 1.54 27.32
CA GLU A 129 -25.62 0.77 27.56
C GLU A 129 -26.22 0.26 26.23
N LEU A 130 -27.04 -0.78 26.32
CA LEU A 130 -27.72 -1.39 25.16
C LEU A 130 -28.57 -0.37 24.38
N SER A 131 -29.18 0.60 25.09
CA SER A 131 -29.98 1.68 24.51
C SER A 131 -29.19 2.61 23.57
N ALA A 132 -27.90 2.79 23.84
CA ALA A 132 -27.00 3.64 23.07
C ALA A 132 -26.31 2.88 21.92
N LEU A 133 -26.40 1.55 21.87
CA LEU A 133 -25.78 0.74 20.80
C LEU A 133 -26.25 1.14 19.39
N PRO A 134 -27.55 1.35 19.12
CA PRO A 134 -28.00 1.80 17.80
C PRO A 134 -27.34 3.11 17.34
N SER A 135 -27.15 4.07 18.25
CA SER A 135 -26.50 5.35 17.93
C SER A 135 -25.03 5.15 17.50
N ARG A 136 -24.33 4.20 18.12
CA ARG A 136 -22.95 3.85 17.78
C ARG A 136 -22.85 3.10 16.46
N LEU A 137 -23.82 2.25 16.13
CA LEU A 137 -23.88 1.61 14.81
C LEU A 137 -24.19 2.62 13.70
N LEU A 138 -25.10 3.56 13.95
CA LEU A 138 -25.39 4.66 13.03
C LEU A 138 -24.16 5.55 12.79
N LEU A 139 -23.31 5.77 13.81
CA LEU A 139 -22.04 6.46 13.65
C LEU A 139 -21.13 5.75 12.62
N VAL A 140 -21.00 4.43 12.69
CA VAL A 140 -20.20 3.65 11.74
C VAL A 140 -20.70 3.85 10.31
N VAL A 141 -22.01 3.72 10.12
CA VAL A 141 -22.64 3.92 8.81
C VAL A 141 -22.42 5.34 8.30
N PHE A 142 -22.63 6.34 9.14
CA PHE A 142 -22.45 7.76 8.80
C PHE A 142 -21.02 8.05 8.28
N VAL A 143 -20.00 7.65 9.04
CA VAL A 143 -18.60 7.92 8.68
C VAL A 143 -18.24 7.27 7.34
N LEU A 144 -18.67 6.02 7.12
CA LEU A 144 -18.34 5.28 5.90
C LEU A 144 -19.14 5.74 4.67
N VAL A 145 -20.35 6.26 4.85
CA VAL A 145 -21.13 6.90 3.77
C VAL A 145 -20.47 8.21 3.32
N VAL A 146 -19.99 9.04 4.26
CA VAL A 146 -19.24 10.25 3.91
C VAL A 146 -17.97 9.88 3.14
N MET A 147 -17.27 8.82 3.57
CA MET A 147 -16.10 8.31 2.87
C MET A 147 -16.40 7.80 1.46
N LEU A 148 -17.53 7.09 1.26
CA LEU A 148 -18.01 6.73 -0.08
C LEU A 148 -18.23 7.97 -0.96
N GLY A 149 -18.87 9.01 -0.43
CA GLY A 149 -19.07 10.27 -1.17
C GLY A 149 -17.75 10.90 -1.62
N THR A 150 -16.79 11.04 -0.70
CA THR A 150 -15.48 11.64 -1.01
C THR A 150 -14.67 10.85 -2.03
N THR A 151 -14.68 9.51 -1.93
CA THR A 151 -13.97 8.63 -2.87
C THR A 151 -14.59 8.67 -4.27
N LEU A 152 -15.91 8.71 -4.39
CA LEU A 152 -16.60 8.85 -5.69
C LEU A 152 -16.29 10.20 -6.36
N ILE A 153 -16.29 11.29 -5.58
CA ILE A 153 -15.92 12.63 -6.09
C ILE A 153 -14.48 12.63 -6.61
N LYS A 154 -13.55 12.04 -5.87
CA LYS A 154 -12.13 11.92 -6.27
C LYS A 154 -11.97 11.09 -7.54
N GLN A 155 -12.68 9.96 -7.66
CA GLN A 155 -12.68 9.11 -8.86
C GLN A 155 -13.20 9.86 -10.09
N HIS A 156 -14.28 10.64 -9.93
CA HIS A 156 -14.86 11.43 -11.02
C HIS A 156 -13.90 12.54 -11.51
N LYS A 157 -13.20 13.21 -10.59
CA LYS A 157 -12.22 14.26 -10.92
C LYS A 157 -10.93 13.70 -11.55
N ASN A 158 -10.48 12.51 -11.16
CA ASN A 158 -9.19 11.98 -11.59
C ASN A 158 -9.19 11.39 -13.01
N LYS A 159 -8.87 12.22 -14.01
CA LYS A 159 -8.84 11.82 -15.43
C LYS A 159 -7.64 11.00 -15.89
N ALA A 160 -6.67 10.70 -15.02
CA ALA A 160 -5.50 9.91 -15.40
C ALA A 160 -5.89 8.45 -15.74
N LEU A 161 -5.46 7.96 -16.90
CA LEU A 161 -5.69 6.57 -17.32
C LEU A 161 -4.50 5.65 -17.00
N LEU A 162 -3.29 6.17 -17.10
CA LEU A 162 -2.07 5.41 -16.87
C LEU A 162 -1.48 5.74 -15.50
N ASP A 163 -0.80 4.76 -14.91
CA ASP A 163 0.03 4.94 -13.73
C ASP A 163 1.19 5.91 -14.07
N PRO A 164 1.46 6.95 -13.26
CA PRO A 164 2.56 7.89 -13.52
C PRO A 164 3.94 7.23 -13.64
N ASN A 165 4.14 6.07 -13.00
CA ASN A 165 5.40 5.34 -13.07
C ASN A 165 5.70 4.75 -14.45
N ILE A 166 4.67 4.56 -15.31
CA ILE A 166 4.88 4.20 -16.71
C ILE A 166 5.66 5.31 -17.44
N GLY A 167 5.29 6.58 -17.21
CA GLY A 167 5.99 7.73 -17.79
C GLY A 167 7.42 7.87 -17.25
N LYS A 168 7.61 7.71 -15.93
CA LYS A 168 8.94 7.77 -15.32
C LYS A 168 9.86 6.64 -15.80
N ALA A 169 9.34 5.43 -15.95
CA ALA A 169 10.11 4.33 -16.51
C ALA A 169 10.52 4.63 -17.97
N TRP A 170 9.61 5.25 -18.74
CA TRP A 170 9.91 5.67 -20.10
C TRP A 170 11.00 6.77 -20.18
N GLU A 171 10.99 7.73 -19.25
CA GLU A 171 12.07 8.73 -19.12
C GLU A 171 13.44 8.05 -18.88
N VAL A 172 13.48 7.02 -18.04
CA VAL A 172 14.70 6.24 -17.76
C VAL A 172 15.17 5.47 -19.00
N ILE A 173 14.26 4.88 -19.78
CA ILE A 173 14.59 4.23 -21.06
C ILE A 173 15.25 5.23 -22.03
N ASN A 174 14.69 6.45 -22.15
CA ASN A 174 15.27 7.49 -22.99
C ASN A 174 16.68 7.89 -22.55
N GLU A 175 16.88 8.03 -21.25
CA GLU A 175 18.18 8.36 -20.67
C GLU A 175 19.20 7.25 -20.95
N GLN A 176 18.83 5.99 -20.76
CA GLN A 176 19.68 4.83 -21.04
C GLN A 176 20.10 4.76 -22.51
N LEU A 177 19.18 5.04 -23.45
CA LEU A 177 19.52 5.08 -24.89
C LEU A 177 20.54 6.17 -25.22
N LYS A 178 20.48 7.32 -24.53
CA LYS A 178 21.47 8.40 -24.67
C LYS A 178 22.83 7.98 -24.12
N CYS A 179 22.87 7.31 -22.97
CA CYS A 179 24.10 6.72 -22.43
C CYS A 179 24.72 5.70 -23.41
N ILE A 180 23.88 4.83 -24.00
CA ILE A 180 24.34 3.85 -25.00
C ILE A 180 24.94 4.55 -26.22
N LEU A 181 24.32 5.64 -26.70
CA LEU A 181 24.85 6.45 -27.80
C LEU A 181 26.23 7.05 -27.48
N GLU A 182 26.47 7.43 -26.22
CA GLU A 182 27.75 7.90 -25.68
C GLU A 182 28.76 6.76 -25.45
N GLY A 183 28.35 5.50 -25.55
CA GLY A 183 29.21 4.31 -25.49
C GLY A 183 29.24 3.58 -24.15
N HIS A 184 28.40 3.96 -23.18
CA HIS A 184 28.33 3.31 -21.86
C HIS A 184 26.91 2.85 -21.51
N TYR A 185 26.79 1.90 -20.58
CA TYR A 185 25.52 1.36 -20.09
C TYR A 185 25.46 1.54 -18.56
N ASP A 186 24.40 2.18 -18.06
CA ASP A 186 24.19 2.38 -16.62
C ASP A 186 23.24 1.31 -16.04
N GLU A 187 23.75 0.45 -15.17
CA GLU A 187 22.95 -0.56 -14.46
C GLU A 187 21.97 0.07 -13.44
N ALA A 188 22.28 1.24 -12.89
CA ALA A 188 21.44 1.92 -11.92
C ALA A 188 20.14 2.43 -12.55
N LEU A 189 20.21 2.92 -13.80
CA LEU A 189 19.03 3.28 -14.60
C LEU A 189 18.16 2.04 -14.85
N SER A 190 18.75 0.90 -15.25
CA SER A 190 18.01 -0.36 -15.44
C SER A 190 17.29 -0.82 -14.16
N SER A 191 17.98 -0.79 -13.01
CA SER A 191 17.35 -1.10 -11.71
C SER A 191 16.23 -0.13 -11.35
N THR A 192 16.40 1.16 -11.68
CA THR A 192 15.39 2.19 -11.44
C THR A 192 14.15 1.98 -12.32
N CYS A 193 14.31 1.61 -13.59
CA CYS A 193 13.21 1.22 -14.46
C CYS A 193 12.44 0.03 -13.87
N ASN A 194 13.15 -1.03 -13.44
CA ASN A 194 12.53 -2.20 -12.80
C ASN A 194 11.72 -1.82 -11.55
N LYS A 195 12.21 -0.89 -10.73
CA LYS A 195 11.47 -0.39 -9.55
C LYS A 195 10.15 0.29 -9.95
N TYR A 196 10.18 1.20 -10.93
CA TYR A 196 8.96 1.85 -11.42
C TYR A 196 7.98 0.84 -12.03
N MET A 197 8.46 -0.13 -12.79
CA MET A 197 7.60 -1.14 -13.41
C MET A 197 7.01 -2.12 -12.38
N ASN A 198 7.75 -2.48 -11.34
CA ASN A 198 7.22 -3.25 -10.22
C ASN A 198 6.10 -2.49 -9.48
N GLU A 199 6.21 -1.16 -9.33
CA GLU A 199 5.11 -0.33 -8.80
C GLU A 199 3.87 -0.36 -9.69
N VAL A 200 4.03 -0.36 -11.02
CA VAL A 200 2.92 -0.52 -11.98
C VAL A 200 2.30 -1.91 -11.86
N ALA A 201 3.09 -2.97 -11.76
CA ALA A 201 2.57 -4.32 -11.53
C ALA A 201 1.77 -4.41 -10.22
N HIS A 202 2.23 -3.74 -9.17
CA HIS A 202 1.49 -3.65 -7.91
C HIS A 202 0.18 -2.86 -8.05
N SER A 203 0.15 -1.76 -8.79
CA SER A 203 -1.10 -1.03 -9.01
C SER A 203 -2.10 -1.85 -9.81
N ILE A 204 -1.65 -2.63 -10.81
CA ILE A 204 -2.46 -3.60 -11.55
C ILE A 204 -2.97 -4.70 -10.61
N TYR A 205 -2.10 -5.32 -9.82
CA TYR A 205 -2.47 -6.37 -8.85
C TYR A 205 -3.61 -5.90 -7.93
N LEU A 206 -3.48 -4.69 -7.41
CA LEU A 206 -4.47 -4.10 -6.53
C LEU A 206 -5.85 -3.99 -7.20
N THR A 207 -5.93 -3.75 -8.52
CA THR A 207 -7.22 -3.63 -9.24
C THR A 207 -8.05 -4.92 -9.30
N GLY A 208 -7.44 -6.08 -9.09
CA GLY A 208 -8.14 -7.35 -9.16
C GLY A 208 -9.27 -7.51 -8.14
N TYR A 209 -10.28 -8.30 -8.50
CA TYR A 209 -11.44 -8.55 -7.64
C TYR A 209 -12.03 -9.94 -7.87
N ARG A 210 -12.11 -10.73 -6.79
CA ARG A 210 -12.55 -12.14 -6.83
C ARG A 210 -11.72 -12.91 -7.87
N ARG A 211 -12.38 -13.53 -8.85
CA ARG A 211 -11.74 -14.34 -9.91
C ARG A 211 -11.13 -13.53 -11.04
N TYR A 212 -11.25 -12.21 -11.06
CA TYR A 212 -10.80 -11.38 -12.18
C TYR A 212 -9.48 -10.68 -11.85
N LEU A 213 -8.53 -10.76 -12.78
CA LEU A 213 -7.17 -10.28 -12.59
C LEU A 213 -7.11 -8.76 -12.47
N THR A 214 -7.84 -8.04 -13.33
CA THR A 214 -7.71 -6.59 -13.46
C THR A 214 -8.93 -5.94 -14.14
N THR A 215 -8.86 -4.62 -14.38
CA THR A 215 -9.84 -3.80 -15.13
C THR A 215 -9.43 -3.59 -16.58
N TYR A 216 -10.27 -2.93 -17.39
CA TYR A 216 -9.91 -2.55 -18.76
C TYR A 216 -8.64 -1.67 -18.82
N VAL A 217 -8.53 -0.70 -17.92
CA VAL A 217 -7.29 0.10 -17.79
C VAL A 217 -6.11 -0.77 -17.39
N GLY A 218 -6.28 -1.63 -16.39
CA GLY A 218 -5.19 -2.44 -15.90
C GLY A 218 -4.70 -3.47 -16.92
N LYS A 219 -5.57 -3.92 -17.84
CA LYS A 219 -5.17 -4.71 -19.02
C LYS A 219 -4.18 -3.94 -19.91
N ILE A 220 -4.49 -2.69 -20.23
CA ILE A 220 -3.60 -1.81 -21.03
C ILE A 220 -2.31 -1.50 -20.27
N GLN A 221 -2.40 -1.21 -18.97
CA GLN A 221 -1.23 -0.97 -18.13
C GLN A 221 -0.34 -2.22 -18.04
N PHE A 222 -0.90 -3.42 -18.01
CA PHE A 222 -0.13 -4.66 -18.06
C PHE A 222 0.64 -4.82 -19.38
N GLN A 223 0.03 -4.45 -20.50
CA GLN A 223 0.74 -4.49 -21.79
C GLN A 223 1.87 -3.45 -21.84
N PHE A 224 1.65 -2.23 -21.32
CA PHE A 224 2.75 -1.27 -21.13
C PHE A 224 3.82 -1.85 -20.20
N TYR A 225 3.40 -2.54 -19.14
CA TYR A 225 4.31 -3.20 -18.21
C TYR A 225 5.24 -4.19 -18.90
N MET A 226 4.66 -5.11 -19.69
CA MET A 226 5.43 -6.10 -20.42
C MET A 226 6.36 -5.46 -21.45
N ASN A 227 5.87 -4.52 -22.27
CA ASN A 227 6.66 -3.95 -23.36
C ASN A 227 7.82 -3.08 -22.85
N ILE A 228 7.58 -2.24 -21.83
CA ILE A 228 8.63 -1.38 -21.26
C ILE A 228 9.67 -2.21 -20.50
N SER A 229 9.22 -3.20 -19.71
CA SER A 229 10.15 -4.08 -18.98
C SER A 229 10.97 -4.93 -19.94
N TYR A 230 10.36 -5.42 -21.03
CA TYR A 230 11.09 -6.13 -22.07
C TYR A 230 12.07 -5.22 -22.80
N PHE A 231 11.69 -3.97 -23.10
CA PHE A 231 12.62 -3.00 -23.69
C PHE A 231 13.82 -2.77 -22.78
N ASN A 232 13.62 -2.59 -21.48
CA ASN A 232 14.71 -2.43 -20.50
C ASN A 232 15.71 -3.61 -20.56
N VAL A 233 15.19 -4.84 -20.72
CA VAL A 233 16.01 -6.04 -20.88
C VAL A 233 16.77 -6.04 -22.23
N LEU A 234 16.13 -5.62 -23.33
CA LEU A 234 16.76 -5.50 -24.65
C LEU A 234 17.87 -4.45 -24.68
N LEU A 235 17.80 -3.40 -23.86
CA LEU A 235 18.83 -2.34 -23.84
C LEU A 235 20.23 -2.87 -23.49
N VAL A 236 20.33 -3.95 -22.71
CA VAL A 236 21.61 -4.62 -22.43
C VAL A 236 22.19 -5.18 -23.74
N GLN A 237 21.39 -5.93 -24.50
CA GLN A 237 21.81 -6.51 -25.78
C GLN A 237 22.10 -5.41 -26.82
N LEU A 238 21.29 -4.35 -26.85
CA LEU A 238 21.49 -3.20 -27.72
C LEU A 238 22.85 -2.53 -27.45
N SER A 239 23.22 -2.36 -26.17
CA SER A 239 24.51 -1.77 -25.80
C SER A 239 25.69 -2.59 -26.32
N CYS A 240 25.61 -3.93 -26.19
CA CYS A 240 26.62 -4.85 -26.69
C CYS A 240 26.71 -4.83 -28.22
N GLU A 241 25.58 -4.86 -28.93
CA GLU A 241 25.57 -4.86 -30.40
C GLU A 241 26.01 -3.51 -30.98
N TYR A 242 25.71 -2.39 -30.31
CA TYR A 242 26.22 -1.07 -30.66
C TYR A 242 27.74 -0.98 -30.47
N GLN A 243 28.28 -1.43 -29.32
CA GLN A 243 29.72 -1.46 -29.07
C GLN A 243 30.48 -2.37 -30.06
N ARG A 244 29.84 -3.45 -30.53
CA ARG A 244 30.37 -4.35 -31.57
C ARG A 244 30.26 -3.79 -32.99
N GLY A 245 29.63 -2.62 -33.17
CA GLY A 245 29.40 -2.00 -34.49
C GLY A 245 28.36 -2.73 -35.35
N ARG A 246 27.59 -3.65 -34.78
CA ARG A 246 26.53 -4.40 -35.48
C ARG A 246 25.19 -3.66 -35.51
N PHE A 247 25.01 -2.69 -34.62
CA PHE A 247 23.87 -1.79 -34.59
C PHE A 247 24.33 -0.38 -34.98
N ASP A 248 23.82 0.17 -36.09
CA ASP A 248 24.29 1.45 -36.62
C ASP A 248 23.87 2.64 -35.72
N LYS A 249 24.75 3.63 -35.61
CA LYS A 249 24.50 4.89 -34.93
C LYS A 249 23.27 5.61 -35.49
N LYS A 250 23.03 5.57 -36.81
CA LYS A 250 21.81 6.18 -37.40
C LYS A 250 20.54 5.46 -36.95
N ALA A 251 20.57 4.13 -36.86
CA ALA A 251 19.45 3.34 -36.36
C ALA A 251 19.16 3.67 -34.89
N LEU A 252 20.21 3.80 -34.06
CA LEU A 252 20.08 4.20 -32.66
C LEU A 252 19.52 5.62 -32.51
N GLN A 253 19.97 6.57 -33.33
CA GLN A 253 19.44 7.94 -33.33
C GLN A 253 17.96 7.98 -33.75
N LYS A 254 17.55 7.18 -34.73
CA LYS A 254 16.13 7.04 -35.10
C LYS A 254 15.30 6.48 -33.94
N LEU A 255 15.80 5.45 -33.27
CA LEU A 255 15.16 4.85 -32.09
C LEU A 255 14.96 5.90 -30.99
N ILE A 256 16.01 6.65 -30.65
CA ILE A 256 15.94 7.76 -29.68
C ILE A 256 14.86 8.79 -30.09
N GLY A 257 14.80 9.16 -31.37
CA GLY A 257 13.78 10.11 -31.85
C GLY A 257 12.35 9.63 -31.60
N ILE A 258 12.09 8.32 -31.73
CA ILE A 258 10.76 7.74 -31.48
C ILE A 258 10.45 7.70 -29.99
N THR A 259 11.43 7.33 -29.18
CA THR A 259 11.24 7.25 -27.73
C THR A 259 11.04 8.65 -27.12
N GLU A 260 11.64 9.70 -27.69
CA GLU A 260 11.39 11.11 -27.33
C GLU A 260 9.97 11.59 -27.72
N VAL A 261 9.40 11.07 -28.81
CA VAL A 261 7.99 11.34 -29.14
C VAL A 261 7.06 10.77 -28.08
N ILE A 262 7.28 9.53 -27.64
CA ILE A 262 6.48 8.92 -26.57
C ILE A 262 6.68 9.68 -25.24
N ASP A 263 7.90 10.15 -24.96
CA ASP A 263 8.19 10.99 -23.79
C ASP A 263 7.38 12.30 -23.79
N SER A 264 7.31 12.94 -24.95
CA SER A 264 6.52 14.16 -25.16
C SER A 264 5.03 13.95 -24.84
N TYR A 265 4.50 12.73 -25.04
CA TYR A 265 3.13 12.38 -24.63
C TYR A 265 2.99 12.29 -23.11
N PHE A 266 3.93 11.62 -22.41
CA PHE A 266 3.90 11.53 -20.96
C PHE A 266 4.06 12.91 -20.29
N LYS A 267 4.81 13.81 -20.93
CA LYS A 267 4.92 15.24 -20.58
C LYS A 267 3.70 16.09 -20.97
N ARG A 268 2.65 15.47 -21.53
CA ARG A 268 1.38 16.10 -21.97
C ARG A 268 1.54 17.17 -23.05
N GLN A 269 2.59 17.08 -23.86
CA GLN A 269 2.88 18.03 -24.93
C GLN A 269 2.19 17.65 -26.24
N ILE A 270 1.86 16.37 -26.42
CA ILE A 270 1.19 15.84 -27.63
C ILE A 270 0.03 14.91 -27.29
N THR A 271 -0.86 14.71 -28.26
CA THR A 271 -2.04 13.84 -28.14
C THR A 271 -1.72 12.38 -28.49
N ARG A 272 -2.58 11.45 -28.03
CA ARG A 272 -2.49 10.01 -28.36
C ARG A 272 -2.49 9.76 -29.87
N THR A 273 -3.36 10.46 -30.60
CA THR A 273 -3.49 10.32 -32.06
C THR A 273 -2.21 10.70 -32.80
N LYS A 274 -1.47 11.69 -32.30
CA LYS A 274 -0.17 12.09 -32.88
C LYS A 274 0.89 11.03 -32.64
N VAL A 275 0.95 10.44 -31.44
CA VAL A 275 1.87 9.32 -31.12
C VAL A 275 1.60 8.13 -32.03
N ILE A 276 0.34 7.70 -32.13
CA ILE A 276 -0.09 6.56 -32.95
C ILE A 276 0.38 6.74 -34.40
N ARG A 277 0.16 7.93 -34.99
CA ARG A 277 0.56 8.21 -36.37
C ARG A 277 2.07 8.11 -36.57
N ILE A 278 2.87 8.65 -35.65
CA ILE A 278 4.33 8.65 -35.77
C ILE A 278 4.89 7.24 -35.61
N LEU A 279 4.38 6.48 -34.64
CA LEU A 279 4.78 5.08 -34.44
C LEU A 279 4.41 4.21 -35.64
N TRP A 280 3.22 4.39 -36.19
CA TRP A 280 2.81 3.66 -37.39
C TRP A 280 3.74 3.90 -38.57
N ARG A 281 4.10 5.17 -38.83
CA ARG A 281 5.02 5.51 -39.93
C ARG A 281 6.40 4.85 -39.75
N PHE A 282 6.92 4.85 -38.52
CA PHE A 282 8.19 4.18 -38.23
C PHE A 282 8.13 2.67 -38.52
N LEU A 283 7.03 2.02 -38.14
CA LEU A 283 6.82 0.58 -38.35
C LEU A 283 6.72 0.22 -39.83
N GLU A 284 6.03 1.04 -40.63
CA GLU A 284 5.99 0.86 -42.09
C GLU A 284 7.38 0.96 -42.73
N GLU A 285 8.18 1.96 -42.31
CA GLU A 285 9.55 2.18 -42.80
C GLU A 285 10.52 1.02 -42.45
N HIS A 286 10.23 0.23 -41.41
CA HIS A 286 11.09 -0.86 -40.92
C HIS A 286 10.37 -2.23 -40.92
N SER A 287 9.44 -2.42 -41.85
CA SER A 287 8.65 -3.65 -41.99
C SER A 287 9.47 -4.90 -42.34
N VAL A 288 10.69 -4.72 -42.87
CA VAL A 288 11.64 -5.80 -43.20
C VAL A 288 12.85 -5.67 -42.28
N ALA A 289 12.70 -6.06 -41.03
CA ALA A 289 13.79 -6.15 -40.05
C ALA A 289 14.13 -7.62 -39.80
N ASN A 290 15.40 -7.92 -39.55
CA ASN A 290 15.87 -9.29 -39.28
C ASN A 290 16.71 -9.34 -38.00
N GLY A 291 16.65 -10.46 -37.29
CA GLY A 291 17.50 -10.70 -36.12
C GLY A 291 17.16 -9.75 -34.96
N PHE A 292 18.16 -9.08 -34.39
CA PHE A 292 17.94 -8.21 -33.22
C PHE A 292 17.11 -6.96 -33.53
N GLU A 293 17.18 -6.44 -34.76
CA GLU A 293 16.35 -5.29 -35.17
C GLU A 293 14.86 -5.66 -35.20
N GLU A 294 14.53 -6.90 -35.55
CA GLU A 294 13.15 -7.41 -35.52
C GLU A 294 12.57 -7.35 -34.11
N GLU A 295 13.33 -7.77 -33.09
CA GLU A 295 12.87 -7.70 -31.70
C GLU A 295 12.58 -6.26 -31.22
N ILE A 296 13.33 -5.28 -31.71
CA ILE A 296 13.09 -3.86 -31.41
C ILE A 296 11.83 -3.37 -32.11
N VAL A 297 11.65 -3.72 -33.40
CA VAL A 297 10.46 -3.37 -34.17
C VAL A 297 9.21 -3.98 -33.54
N ASP A 298 9.27 -5.24 -33.11
CA ASP A 298 8.18 -5.92 -32.40
C ASP A 298 7.80 -5.21 -31.10
N MET A 299 8.80 -4.81 -30.31
CA MET A 299 8.58 -4.07 -29.08
C MET A 299 7.89 -2.73 -29.35
N ILE A 300 8.31 -2.01 -30.40
CA ILE A 300 7.67 -0.74 -30.82
C ILE A 300 6.25 -0.99 -31.32
N TYR A 301 6.00 -2.08 -32.05
CA TYR A 301 4.66 -2.49 -32.46
C TYR A 301 3.76 -2.76 -31.25
N GLY A 302 4.28 -3.45 -30.23
CA GLY A 302 3.57 -3.64 -28.97
C GLY A 302 3.19 -2.32 -28.30
N ILE A 303 4.08 -1.33 -28.28
CA ILE A 303 3.80 0.01 -27.73
C ILE A 303 2.75 0.74 -28.58
N TYR A 304 2.87 0.69 -29.91
CA TYR A 304 1.87 1.24 -30.83
C TYR A 304 0.47 0.67 -30.55
N SER A 305 0.36 -0.65 -30.45
CA SER A 305 -0.90 -1.33 -30.13
C SER A 305 -1.50 -0.86 -28.80
N ASN A 306 -0.68 -0.69 -27.77
CA ASN A 306 -1.13 -0.16 -26.49
C ASN A 306 -1.71 1.26 -26.60
N PHE A 307 -1.10 2.12 -27.42
CA PHE A 307 -1.62 3.46 -27.67
C PHE A 307 -2.95 3.45 -28.43
N VAL A 308 -3.11 2.55 -29.40
CA VAL A 308 -4.38 2.36 -30.12
C VAL A 308 -5.48 1.94 -29.16
N GLU A 309 -5.25 0.92 -28.34
CA GLU A 309 -6.21 0.49 -27.33
C GLU A 309 -6.56 1.60 -26.33
N LEU A 310 -5.55 2.35 -25.88
CA LEU A 310 -5.73 3.48 -24.97
C LEU A 310 -6.55 4.62 -25.60
N ASN A 311 -6.51 4.78 -26.93
CA ASN A 311 -7.30 5.77 -27.65
C ASN A 311 -8.78 5.37 -27.75
N ILE A 312 -9.07 4.07 -27.80
CA ILE A 312 -10.43 3.52 -27.90
C ILE A 312 -11.12 3.45 -26.53
N LEU A 313 -10.35 3.36 -25.45
CA LEU A 313 -10.89 3.17 -24.10
C LEU A 313 -11.80 4.33 -23.64
N ASP A 314 -13.08 4.01 -23.40
CA ASP A 314 -14.02 4.94 -22.77
C ASP A 314 -13.70 5.14 -21.28
N TYR A 315 -13.70 6.40 -20.87
CA TYR A 315 -13.46 6.82 -19.51
C TYR A 315 -14.46 6.22 -18.51
N LYS A 316 -15.72 6.02 -18.91
CA LYS A 316 -16.76 5.46 -18.02
C LYS A 316 -16.60 3.97 -17.76
N THR A 317 -15.98 3.23 -18.68
CA THR A 317 -15.80 1.77 -18.57
C THR A 317 -14.42 1.37 -18.06
N ARG A 318 -13.49 2.32 -17.97
CA ARG A 318 -12.09 2.15 -17.60
C ARG A 318 -11.86 1.28 -16.34
N ASP A 319 -12.66 1.51 -15.30
CA ASP A 319 -12.53 0.86 -13.97
C ASP A 319 -13.43 -0.38 -13.83
N LYS A 320 -14.16 -0.77 -14.90
CA LYS A 320 -14.92 -2.03 -14.94
C LYS A 320 -13.96 -3.21 -15.04
N LEU A 321 -14.38 -4.33 -14.44
CA LEU A 321 -13.60 -5.58 -14.47
C LEU A 321 -13.46 -6.09 -15.90
N TYR A 322 -12.24 -6.52 -16.25
CA TYR A 322 -11.97 -7.15 -17.52
C TYR A 322 -12.18 -8.66 -17.40
N TYR A 323 -13.31 -9.15 -17.91
CA TYR A 323 -13.77 -10.50 -17.62
C TYR A 323 -12.94 -11.61 -18.27
N ASN A 324 -12.20 -11.29 -19.34
CA ASN A 324 -11.42 -12.27 -20.07
C ASN A 324 -10.13 -12.66 -19.34
N TRP A 325 -9.65 -11.89 -18.36
CA TRP A 325 -8.45 -12.26 -17.60
C TRP A 325 -8.83 -12.72 -16.20
N GLN A 326 -8.66 -14.02 -15.96
CA GLN A 326 -8.94 -14.63 -14.68
C GLN A 326 -7.68 -14.70 -13.81
N ARG A 327 -7.84 -14.58 -12.49
CA ARG A 327 -6.78 -14.91 -11.54
C ARG A 327 -6.56 -16.40 -11.54
N SER A 328 -5.32 -16.81 -11.39
CA SER A 328 -5.02 -18.20 -11.14
C SER A 328 -5.50 -18.59 -9.74
N ASN A 329 -5.83 -19.86 -9.55
CA ASN A 329 -6.09 -20.40 -8.22
C ASN A 329 -4.82 -20.50 -7.36
N LEU A 330 -3.70 -19.85 -7.75
CA LEU A 330 -2.49 -19.78 -6.92
C LEU A 330 -2.79 -19.13 -5.55
N GLU A 331 -3.76 -18.21 -5.49
CA GLU A 331 -4.28 -17.66 -4.21
C GLU A 331 -5.27 -18.62 -3.50
N HIS A 332 -5.93 -19.51 -4.24
CA HIS A 332 -6.82 -20.54 -3.71
C HIS A 332 -6.03 -21.78 -3.26
N VAL A 333 -4.99 -21.58 -2.44
CA VAL A 333 -4.69 -22.60 -1.44
C VAL A 333 -5.96 -22.71 -0.62
N GLN A 334 -6.66 -23.84 -0.74
CA GLN A 334 -7.81 -24.15 0.11
C GLN A 334 -7.49 -23.68 1.53
N MET A 335 -8.34 -22.79 2.05
CA MET A 335 -8.38 -22.38 3.45
C MET A 335 -8.79 -23.57 4.31
N SER A 336 -8.04 -24.66 4.21
CA SER A 336 -8.03 -25.70 5.21
C SER A 336 -7.66 -25.03 6.53
N ILE A 337 -8.39 -25.36 7.59
CA ILE A 337 -8.06 -24.96 8.96
C ILE A 337 -6.59 -25.29 9.26
N LYS A 338 -6.02 -26.33 8.63
CA LYS A 338 -4.61 -26.72 8.76
C LYS A 338 -3.63 -25.70 8.17
N THR A 339 -3.99 -25.03 7.09
CA THR A 339 -3.18 -23.94 6.49
C THR A 339 -3.28 -22.67 7.32
N ILE A 340 -4.46 -22.40 7.88
CA ILE A 340 -4.72 -21.24 8.75
C ILE A 340 -3.97 -21.36 10.07
N CYS A 341 -4.07 -22.53 10.71
CA CYS A 341 -3.40 -22.83 11.97
C CYS A 341 -1.97 -23.35 11.77
N ASN A 342 -1.24 -22.83 10.77
CA ASN A 342 0.16 -23.17 10.59
C ASN A 342 1.02 -22.31 11.54
N PRO A 343 1.58 -22.88 12.63
CA PRO A 343 2.37 -22.12 13.60
C PRO A 343 3.68 -21.56 13.01
N LYS A 344 4.10 -22.08 11.86
CA LYS A 344 5.28 -21.59 11.12
C LYS A 344 5.00 -20.38 10.24
N SER A 345 3.72 -20.04 10.01
CA SER A 345 3.33 -18.87 9.23
C SER A 345 3.52 -17.59 10.04
N ILE A 346 4.06 -16.55 9.39
CA ILE A 346 4.19 -15.20 9.95
C ILE A 346 2.84 -14.70 10.46
N SER A 347 1.79 -14.81 9.63
CA SER A 347 0.48 -14.25 9.94
C SER A 347 -0.14 -14.91 11.17
N PHE A 348 -0.03 -16.23 11.30
CA PHE A 348 -0.57 -16.95 12.46
C PHE A 348 0.18 -16.60 13.75
N ASN A 349 1.52 -16.68 13.72
CA ASN A 349 2.34 -16.45 14.90
C ASN A 349 2.19 -15.00 15.39
N PHE A 350 2.19 -14.05 14.44
CA PHE A 350 1.92 -12.65 14.76
C PHE A 350 0.51 -12.43 15.33
N ALA A 351 -0.53 -13.04 14.74
CA ALA A 351 -1.90 -12.89 15.22
C ALA A 351 -2.09 -13.45 16.63
N MET A 352 -1.52 -14.63 16.93
CA MET A 352 -1.53 -15.22 18.27
C MET A 352 -0.83 -14.31 19.29
N ARG A 353 0.37 -13.82 18.96
CA ARG A 353 1.12 -12.91 19.82
C ARG A 353 0.31 -11.64 20.10
N MET A 354 -0.21 -11.00 19.05
CA MET A 354 -0.95 -9.74 19.15
C MET A 354 -2.23 -9.90 19.98
N SER A 355 -3.02 -10.95 19.71
CA SER A 355 -4.27 -11.18 20.44
C SER A 355 -4.03 -11.48 21.91
N PHE A 356 -3.02 -12.29 22.23
CA PHE A 356 -2.68 -12.62 23.60
C PHE A 356 -2.29 -11.38 24.42
N ILE A 357 -1.32 -10.59 23.95
CA ILE A 357 -0.83 -9.42 24.69
C ILE A 357 -1.94 -8.40 24.90
N LEU A 358 -2.72 -8.13 23.85
CA LEU A 358 -3.79 -7.15 23.94
C LEU A 358 -4.92 -7.62 24.84
N SER A 359 -5.33 -8.88 24.79
CA SER A 359 -6.34 -9.43 25.70
C SER A 359 -5.88 -9.31 27.15
N VAL A 360 -4.66 -9.72 27.46
CA VAL A 360 -4.09 -9.57 28.81
C VAL A 360 -4.06 -8.09 29.21
N SER A 361 -3.63 -7.20 28.31
CA SER A 361 -3.55 -5.76 28.60
C SER A 361 -4.91 -5.13 28.83
N LEU A 362 -5.93 -5.50 28.05
CA LEU A 362 -7.31 -5.03 28.22
C LEU A 362 -7.91 -5.55 29.52
N SER A 363 -7.70 -6.82 29.84
CA SER A 363 -8.19 -7.39 31.10
C SER A 363 -7.53 -6.77 32.32
N LEU A 364 -6.21 -6.52 32.26
CA LEU A 364 -5.51 -5.78 33.31
C LEU A 364 -6.00 -4.34 33.39
N ALA A 365 -6.30 -3.70 32.25
CA ALA A 365 -6.85 -2.36 32.23
C ALA A 365 -8.23 -2.29 32.93
N ASP A 366 -9.10 -3.25 32.64
CA ASP A 366 -10.43 -3.37 33.26
C ASP A 366 -10.35 -3.74 34.74
N LEU A 367 -9.29 -4.42 35.18
CA LEU A 367 -9.04 -4.78 36.59
C LEU A 367 -8.47 -3.62 37.40
N LEU A 368 -7.48 -2.92 36.86
CA LEU A 368 -6.76 -1.85 37.57
C LEU A 368 -7.55 -0.53 37.60
N GLY A 369 -8.38 -0.28 36.59
CA GLY A 369 -9.25 0.92 36.54
C GLY A 369 -8.50 2.25 36.52
N PHE A 370 -7.18 2.26 36.25
CA PHE A 370 -6.40 3.49 36.30
C PHE A 370 -6.87 4.52 35.27
N TYR A 371 -6.81 5.79 35.66
CA TYR A 371 -7.16 6.90 34.79
C TYR A 371 -6.36 6.84 33.47
N LYS A 372 -7.06 6.89 32.33
CA LYS A 372 -6.50 6.85 30.97
C LYS A 372 -5.62 5.63 30.66
N ILE A 373 -5.85 4.48 31.30
CA ILE A 373 -5.09 3.23 31.07
C ILE A 373 -5.07 2.77 29.59
N ILE A 374 -6.05 3.20 28.79
CA ILE A 374 -6.09 3.06 27.32
C ILE A 374 -4.80 3.53 26.63
N TRP A 375 -4.08 4.50 27.23
CA TRP A 375 -2.80 4.99 26.71
C TRP A 375 -1.62 4.05 26.91
N VAL A 376 -1.78 2.93 27.62
CA VAL A 376 -0.85 1.79 27.61
C VAL A 376 -1.13 0.89 26.39
N VAL A 377 -2.42 0.62 26.14
CA VAL A 377 -2.87 -0.30 25.07
C VAL A 377 -2.56 0.27 23.68
N ILE A 378 -2.75 1.57 23.45
CA ILE A 378 -2.47 2.19 22.14
C ILE A 378 -0.99 2.03 21.71
N PRO A 379 0.01 2.34 22.56
CA PRO A 379 1.41 2.02 22.28
C PRO A 379 1.63 0.55 21.93
N ILE A 380 1.04 -0.40 22.67
CA ILE A 380 1.16 -1.83 22.38
C ILE A 380 0.69 -2.13 20.95
N ILE A 381 -0.50 -1.65 20.56
CA ILE A 381 -1.04 -1.83 19.20
C ILE A 381 -0.09 -1.24 18.15
N SER A 382 0.42 -0.04 18.42
CA SER A 382 1.19 0.73 17.45
C SER A 382 2.62 0.21 17.25
N ILE A 383 3.25 -0.31 18.32
CA ILE A 383 4.64 -0.78 18.34
C ILE A 383 4.74 -2.22 17.86
N THR A 384 3.85 -3.10 18.31
CA THR A 384 3.86 -4.51 17.95
C THR A 384 3.71 -4.68 16.44
N ALA A 385 4.75 -5.24 15.82
CA ALA A 385 4.85 -5.51 14.40
C ALA A 385 5.14 -7.00 14.18
N PRO A 386 4.95 -7.57 12.97
CA PRO A 386 5.28 -8.96 12.68
C PRO A 386 6.75 -9.27 12.97
N TYR A 387 7.65 -8.41 12.52
CA TYR A 387 9.09 -8.56 12.66
C TYR A 387 9.63 -7.95 13.96
N TYR A 388 10.63 -8.60 14.54
CA TYR A 388 11.29 -8.16 15.75
C TYR A 388 11.96 -6.79 15.56
N GLU A 389 12.76 -6.63 14.51
CA GLU A 389 13.51 -5.41 14.23
C GLU A 389 12.58 -4.20 14.01
N ASP A 390 11.45 -4.42 13.33
CA ASP A 390 10.42 -3.40 13.13
C ASP A 390 9.78 -2.98 14.46
N THR A 391 9.58 -3.92 15.39
CA THR A 391 9.05 -3.64 16.74
C THR A 391 10.02 -2.75 17.51
N ILE A 392 11.33 -3.04 17.46
CA ILE A 392 12.37 -2.23 18.12
C ILE A 392 12.49 -0.84 17.48
N ARG A 393 12.42 -0.73 16.15
CA ARG A 393 12.42 0.56 15.45
C ARG A 393 11.20 1.39 15.86
N LYS A 394 10.00 0.82 15.77
CA LYS A 394 8.73 1.50 16.15
C LYS A 394 8.71 1.87 17.63
N LYS A 395 9.28 1.06 18.52
CA LYS A 395 9.47 1.41 19.95
C LYS A 395 10.20 2.74 20.10
N LYS A 396 11.38 2.88 19.47
CA LYS A 396 12.19 4.09 19.54
C LYS A 396 11.44 5.30 19.00
N ASP A 397 10.82 5.15 17.83
CA ASP A 397 10.05 6.23 17.20
C ASP A 397 8.85 6.65 18.05
N ARG A 398 8.11 5.68 18.61
CA ARG A 398 6.91 5.94 19.43
C ARG A 398 7.26 6.67 20.73
N ILE A 399 8.31 6.26 21.44
CA ILE A 399 8.76 6.93 22.66
C ILE A 399 9.19 8.36 22.33
N LYS A 400 10.11 8.54 21.37
CA LYS A 400 10.60 9.88 20.98
C LYS A 400 9.47 10.80 20.55
N SER A 401 8.54 10.30 19.72
CA SER A 401 7.43 11.11 19.19
C SER A 401 6.45 11.51 20.29
N ASN A 402 6.08 10.58 21.19
CA ASN A 402 5.07 10.86 22.21
C ASN A 402 5.59 11.77 23.32
N VAL A 403 6.84 11.56 23.75
CA VAL A 403 7.47 12.43 24.76
C VAL A 403 7.56 13.85 24.23
N LEU A 404 8.06 14.03 23.01
CA LEU A 404 8.16 15.36 22.39
C LEU A 404 6.78 16.01 22.21
N ALA A 405 5.78 15.27 21.71
CA ALA A 405 4.43 15.78 21.53
C ALA A 405 3.78 16.17 22.86
N ALA A 406 3.92 15.34 23.90
CA ALA A 406 3.34 15.61 25.21
C ALA A 406 3.93 16.86 25.86
N ILE A 407 5.25 17.05 25.77
CA ILE A 407 5.93 18.25 26.27
C ILE A 407 5.45 19.49 25.52
N ILE A 408 5.40 19.44 24.18
CA ILE A 408 4.96 20.58 23.36
C ILE A 408 3.51 20.95 23.68
N VAL A 409 2.59 19.98 23.70
CA VAL A 409 1.18 20.22 24.03
C VAL A 409 1.04 20.78 25.45
N GLY A 410 1.80 20.23 26.40
CA GLY A 410 1.86 20.72 27.77
C GLY A 410 2.28 22.19 27.85
N ILE A 411 3.40 22.55 27.23
CA ILE A 411 3.91 23.93 27.24
C ILE A 411 2.92 24.87 26.55
N VAL A 412 2.49 24.55 25.33
CA VAL A 412 1.65 25.42 24.50
C VAL A 412 0.32 25.71 25.20
N ILE A 413 -0.34 24.70 25.77
CA ILE A 413 -1.63 24.92 26.45
C ILE A 413 -1.45 25.69 27.77
N ASN A 414 -0.41 25.40 28.56
CA ASN A 414 -0.19 26.12 29.83
C ASN A 414 0.24 27.59 29.63
N VAL A 415 1.07 27.87 28.61
CA VAL A 415 1.56 29.24 28.35
C VAL A 415 0.46 30.12 27.76
N ILE A 416 -0.33 29.60 26.83
CA ILE A 416 -1.35 30.40 26.14
C ILE A 416 -2.66 30.42 26.93
N GLY A 417 -3.01 29.34 27.63
CA GLY A 417 -4.15 29.29 28.54
C GLY A 417 -5.54 29.43 27.90
N THR A 418 -5.66 29.42 26.57
CA THR A 418 -6.96 29.59 25.88
C THR A 418 -7.47 28.29 25.27
N TRP A 419 -8.78 28.05 25.32
CA TRP A 419 -9.38 26.85 24.70
C TRP A 419 -9.20 26.82 23.17
N TRP A 420 -9.06 27.99 22.54
CA TRP A 420 -8.80 28.15 21.11
C TRP A 420 -7.49 27.49 20.68
N ILE A 421 -6.43 27.56 21.48
CA ILE A 421 -5.15 26.92 21.11
C ILE A 421 -5.30 25.40 21.04
N ASN A 422 -6.10 24.81 21.94
CA ASN A 422 -6.35 23.37 21.92
C ASN A 422 -7.09 22.94 20.64
N LEU A 423 -8.02 23.77 20.18
CA LEU A 423 -8.73 23.55 18.91
C LEU A 423 -7.80 23.71 17.70
N VAL A 424 -6.91 24.70 17.70
CA VAL A 424 -5.89 24.87 16.65
C VAL A 424 -4.93 23.68 16.61
N LEU A 425 -4.45 23.20 17.77
CA LEU A 425 -3.60 22.01 17.86
C LEU A 425 -4.31 20.76 17.33
N LEU A 426 -5.59 20.60 17.64
CA LEU A 426 -6.40 19.49 17.15
C LEU A 426 -6.55 19.53 15.61
N ILE A 427 -6.98 20.68 15.08
CA ILE A 427 -7.18 20.85 13.63
C ILE A 427 -5.85 20.69 12.89
N GLY A 428 -4.80 21.39 13.33
CA GLY A 428 -3.45 21.28 12.76
C GLY A 428 -2.92 19.84 12.79
N GLY A 429 -3.16 19.14 13.91
CA GLY A 429 -2.84 17.72 14.03
C GLY A 429 -3.55 16.83 13.01
N TYR A 430 -4.84 17.05 12.75
CA TYR A 430 -5.58 16.30 11.73
C TYR A 430 -5.03 16.48 10.31
N TYR A 431 -4.63 17.68 9.92
CA TYR A 431 -3.99 17.90 8.61
C TYR A 431 -2.61 17.26 8.56
N LEU A 432 -1.78 17.45 9.59
CA LEU A 432 -0.39 17.02 9.58
C LEU A 432 -0.20 15.50 9.69
N ILE A 433 -1.21 14.75 10.16
CA ILE A 433 -1.21 13.27 10.07
C ILE A 433 -1.07 12.79 8.62
N TYR A 434 -1.68 13.49 7.66
CA TYR A 434 -1.66 13.11 6.24
C TYR A 434 -0.52 13.75 5.44
N ALA A 435 0.18 14.71 6.03
CA ALA A 435 1.30 15.39 5.37
C ALA A 435 2.55 14.51 5.27
N PHE A 436 2.72 13.55 6.18
CA PHE A 436 3.95 12.77 6.31
C PHE A 436 3.73 11.28 6.10
N ASN A 437 4.75 10.60 5.57
CA ASN A 437 4.75 9.15 5.36
C ASN A 437 5.60 8.40 6.40
N ASP A 438 6.44 9.10 7.17
CA ASP A 438 7.26 8.47 8.20
C ASP A 438 6.47 8.24 9.50
N TYR A 439 6.67 7.07 10.09
CA TYR A 439 5.94 6.64 11.29
C TYR A 439 6.16 7.57 12.48
N TYR A 440 7.36 8.13 12.64
CA TYR A 440 7.70 9.05 13.73
C TYR A 440 6.81 10.30 13.71
N ARG A 441 6.72 11.00 12.57
CA ARG A 441 5.88 12.21 12.44
C ARG A 441 4.39 11.89 12.54
N ILE A 442 3.92 10.81 11.90
CA ILE A 442 2.51 10.39 12.03
C ILE A 442 2.17 10.13 13.51
N SER A 443 3.04 9.40 14.21
CA SER A 443 2.88 9.10 15.63
C SER A 443 2.89 10.35 16.53
N PHE A 444 3.72 11.34 16.18
CA PHE A 444 3.78 12.64 16.85
C PHE A 444 2.44 13.38 16.74
N PHE A 445 1.92 13.58 15.52
CA PHE A 445 0.66 14.31 15.32
C PHE A 445 -0.56 13.55 15.84
N LEU A 446 -0.57 12.22 15.77
CA LEU A 446 -1.58 11.40 16.44
C LEU A 446 -1.61 11.62 17.96
N THR A 447 -0.46 11.89 18.56
CA THR A 447 -0.36 12.17 20.00
C THR A 447 -0.92 13.54 20.32
N ILE A 448 -0.60 14.57 19.51
CA ILE A 448 -1.19 15.90 19.62
C ILE A 448 -2.71 15.81 19.55
N VAL A 449 -3.26 15.18 18.51
CA VAL A 449 -4.70 14.98 18.33
C VAL A 449 -5.33 14.27 19.54
N SER A 450 -4.74 13.16 19.99
CA SER A 450 -5.26 12.38 21.11
C SER A 450 -5.24 13.16 22.43
N MET A 451 -4.20 13.96 22.67
CA MET A 451 -4.08 14.78 23.87
C MET A 451 -5.03 15.97 23.81
N SER A 452 -5.13 16.64 22.65
CA SER A 452 -6.05 17.76 22.45
C SER A 452 -7.53 17.35 22.61
N LEU A 453 -7.90 16.16 22.11
CA LEU A 453 -9.24 15.60 22.36
C LEU A 453 -9.49 15.32 23.85
N SER A 454 -8.47 14.89 24.60
CA SER A 454 -8.59 14.62 26.04
C SER A 454 -8.53 15.89 26.90
N ALA A 455 -7.86 16.94 26.43
CA ALA A 455 -7.71 18.21 27.15
C ALA A 455 -9.04 18.97 27.30
N PHE A 456 -10.06 18.67 26.49
CA PHE A 456 -11.39 19.26 26.66
C PHE A 456 -12.11 18.80 27.94
N SER A 457 -11.69 17.70 28.56
CA SER A 457 -12.35 17.14 29.73
C SER A 457 -11.45 16.99 30.96
N SER A 458 -10.16 17.33 30.88
CA SER A 458 -9.21 17.08 31.96
C SER A 458 -8.02 18.04 31.92
N GLY A 459 -7.41 18.28 33.08
CA GLY A 459 -6.25 19.16 33.22
C GLY A 459 -5.03 18.66 32.44
N VAL A 460 -4.38 19.55 31.69
CA VAL A 460 -3.31 19.19 30.75
C VAL A 460 -2.06 18.62 31.44
N ASN A 461 -1.67 19.14 32.61
CA ASN A 461 -0.48 18.67 33.33
C ASN A 461 -0.60 17.20 33.74
N VAL A 462 -1.79 16.81 34.20
CA VAL A 462 -2.11 15.42 34.55
C VAL A 462 -2.02 14.53 33.30
N LEU A 463 -2.53 15.01 32.16
CA LEU A 463 -2.45 14.30 30.88
C LEU A 463 -1.01 14.11 30.39
N VAL A 464 -0.12 15.11 30.53
CA VAL A 464 1.29 14.96 30.14
C VAL A 464 1.97 13.86 30.94
N PHE A 465 1.78 13.85 32.26
CA PHE A 465 2.37 12.86 33.16
C PHE A 465 1.94 11.43 32.79
N TYR A 466 0.64 11.17 32.70
CA TYR A 466 0.13 9.85 32.32
C TYR A 466 0.58 9.42 30.93
N ARG A 467 0.68 10.35 29.96
CA ARG A 467 1.08 10.00 28.60
C ARG A 467 2.50 9.45 28.54
N ILE A 468 3.43 10.08 29.24
CA ILE A 468 4.85 9.67 29.24
C ILE A 468 5.00 8.29 29.87
N ILE A 469 4.43 8.09 31.06
CA ILE A 469 4.53 6.82 31.79
C ILE A 469 3.89 5.68 31.00
N TYR A 470 2.66 5.85 30.52
CA TYR A 470 1.94 4.79 29.83
C TYR A 470 2.54 4.42 28.48
N VAL A 471 3.16 5.37 27.76
CA VAL A 471 3.91 5.07 26.54
C VAL A 471 5.12 4.20 26.84
N ILE A 472 5.85 4.47 27.92
CA ILE A 472 7.01 3.66 28.33
C ILE A 472 6.56 2.25 28.71
N ILE A 473 5.50 2.12 29.53
CA ILE A 473 4.96 0.81 29.93
C ILE A 473 4.52 0.01 28.71
N GLY A 474 3.70 0.59 27.82
CA GLY A 474 3.23 -0.10 26.63
C GLY A 474 4.37 -0.47 25.67
N ALA A 475 5.40 0.37 25.58
CA ALA A 475 6.61 0.07 24.81
C ALA A 475 7.40 -1.12 25.37
N THR A 476 7.52 -1.22 26.70
CA THR A 476 8.19 -2.34 27.38
C THR A 476 7.41 -3.64 27.17
N VAL A 477 6.09 -3.62 27.33
CA VAL A 477 5.23 -4.80 27.11
C VAL A 477 5.35 -5.29 25.66
N ALA A 478 5.28 -4.39 24.68
CA ALA A 478 5.42 -4.73 23.27
C ALA A 478 6.80 -5.36 22.97
N GLU A 479 7.88 -4.82 23.51
CA GLU A 479 9.22 -5.38 23.33
C GLU A 479 9.39 -6.76 23.95
N LEU A 480 8.93 -6.95 25.20
CA LEU A 480 9.01 -8.23 25.88
C LEU A 480 8.32 -9.32 25.06
N SER A 481 7.14 -9.00 24.52
CA SER A 481 6.41 -9.93 23.69
C SER A 481 7.13 -10.33 22.40
N ALA A 482 7.85 -9.38 21.78
CA ALA A 482 8.60 -9.64 20.56
C ALA A 482 9.87 -10.46 20.83
N ARG A 483 10.44 -10.36 22.03
CA ARG A 483 11.59 -11.18 22.47
C ARG A 483 11.19 -12.63 22.77
N LEU A 484 9.99 -12.87 23.31
CA LEU A 484 9.52 -14.21 23.65
C LEU A 484 9.30 -15.10 22.42
N VAL A 485 8.79 -14.52 21.33
CA VAL A 485 8.55 -15.23 20.06
C VAL A 485 9.11 -14.39 18.91
N PRO A 486 10.44 -14.39 18.68
CA PRO A 486 11.05 -13.55 17.67
C PRO A 486 10.83 -14.14 16.28
N TYR A 487 10.44 -13.28 15.34
CA TYR A 487 10.46 -13.56 13.91
C TYR A 487 11.27 -12.44 13.24
N LYS A 488 12.37 -12.78 12.55
CA LYS A 488 13.31 -11.79 12.03
C LYS A 488 12.98 -11.38 10.60
N ILE A 489 13.45 -10.21 10.20
CA ILE A 489 13.34 -9.77 8.79
C ILE A 489 13.99 -10.79 7.84
N GLU A 490 15.12 -11.39 8.24
CA GLU A 490 15.84 -12.42 7.46
C GLU A 490 14.94 -13.63 7.13
N ASP A 491 14.20 -14.14 8.11
CA ASP A 491 13.26 -15.25 7.91
C ASP A 491 12.19 -14.86 6.86
N GLY A 492 11.70 -13.62 6.95
CA GLY A 492 10.73 -13.08 6.00
C GLY A 492 11.32 -12.79 4.61
N ILE A 493 12.64 -12.67 4.46
CA ILE A 493 13.33 -12.58 3.16
C ILE A 493 13.42 -13.98 2.56
N LYS A 494 13.85 -14.98 3.34
CA LYS A 494 13.92 -16.40 2.91
C LYS A 494 12.57 -16.91 2.44
N GLU A 495 11.49 -16.60 3.16
CA GLU A 495 10.13 -16.98 2.77
C GLU A 495 9.70 -16.32 1.44
N LEU A 496 9.98 -15.03 1.25
CA LEU A 496 9.67 -14.35 -0.02
C LEU A 496 10.45 -14.94 -1.20
N ILE A 497 11.73 -15.24 -1.02
CA ILE A 497 12.56 -15.88 -2.06
C ILE A 497 11.98 -17.25 -2.42
N LYS A 498 11.57 -18.04 -1.42
CA LYS A 498 10.92 -19.34 -1.66
C LYS A 498 9.60 -19.23 -2.41
N GLU A 499 8.79 -18.20 -2.12
CA GLU A 499 7.55 -17.97 -2.88
C GLU A 499 7.83 -17.51 -4.32
N ILE A 500 8.84 -16.66 -4.54
CA ILE A 500 9.29 -16.27 -5.89
C ILE A 500 9.75 -17.49 -6.68
N ASP A 501 10.55 -18.37 -6.07
CA ASP A 501 11.04 -19.60 -6.69
C ASP A 501 9.89 -20.52 -7.15
N LYS A 502 8.86 -20.69 -6.32
CA LYS A 502 7.64 -21.42 -6.72
C LYS A 502 6.95 -20.80 -7.94
N LEU A 503 6.87 -19.47 -8.00
CA LEU A 503 6.28 -18.78 -9.16
C LEU A 503 7.12 -19.00 -10.42
N ASN A 504 8.44 -19.07 -10.29
CA ASN A 504 9.33 -19.40 -11.41
C ASN A 504 9.08 -20.82 -11.92
N THR A 505 8.96 -21.80 -11.01
CA THR A 505 8.59 -23.17 -11.39
C THR A 505 7.25 -23.20 -12.14
N VAL A 506 6.27 -22.39 -11.72
CA VAL A 506 4.98 -22.27 -12.45
C VAL A 506 5.19 -21.72 -13.85
N LEU A 507 6.00 -20.67 -14.03
CA LEU A 507 6.31 -20.13 -15.37
C LEU A 507 7.03 -21.14 -16.25
N GLU A 508 7.99 -21.90 -15.71
CA GLU A 508 8.69 -22.97 -16.42
C GLU A 508 7.71 -24.07 -16.87
N GLN A 509 6.79 -24.48 -16.01
CA GLN A 509 5.75 -25.45 -16.37
C GLN A 509 4.84 -24.93 -17.48
N GLN A 510 4.46 -23.64 -17.44
CA GLN A 510 3.68 -23.02 -18.53
C GLN A 510 4.50 -22.92 -19.82
N SER A 511 5.81 -22.71 -19.73
CA SER A 511 6.70 -22.74 -20.88
C SER A 511 6.73 -24.11 -21.56
N ILE A 512 6.85 -25.17 -20.78
CA ILE A 512 6.81 -26.55 -21.30
C ILE A 512 5.45 -26.84 -21.93
N ALA A 513 4.36 -26.47 -21.27
CA ALA A 513 3.00 -26.65 -21.80
C ALA A 513 2.76 -25.88 -23.12
N SER A 514 3.44 -24.75 -23.32
CA SER A 514 3.33 -23.97 -24.55
C SER A 514 3.91 -24.67 -25.77
N LEU A 515 4.86 -25.58 -25.60
CA LEU A 515 5.38 -26.41 -26.69
C LEU A 515 4.31 -27.36 -27.26
N GLU A 516 3.29 -27.69 -26.45
CA GLU A 516 2.14 -28.50 -26.85
C GLU A 516 0.89 -27.65 -27.17
N GLY A 517 0.98 -26.32 -27.13
CA GLY A 517 -0.16 -25.41 -27.28
C GLY A 517 -1.20 -25.51 -26.14
N LYS A 518 -0.80 -26.00 -24.97
CA LYS A 518 -1.66 -26.21 -23.79
C LYS A 518 -1.42 -25.17 -22.69
N GLU A 519 -0.70 -24.09 -22.99
CA GLU A 519 -0.38 -23.08 -22.00
C GLU A 519 -1.60 -22.32 -21.49
N ASN A 520 -1.62 -22.01 -20.20
CA ASN A 520 -2.65 -21.18 -19.60
C ASN A 520 -2.17 -19.72 -19.52
N LYS A 521 -2.54 -18.94 -20.55
CA LYS A 521 -2.18 -17.51 -20.62
C LYS A 521 -2.75 -16.67 -19.47
N HIS A 522 -3.78 -17.12 -18.75
CA HIS A 522 -4.24 -16.43 -17.52
C HIS A 522 -3.23 -16.62 -16.39
N TYR A 523 -2.74 -17.84 -16.22
CA TYR A 523 -1.75 -18.18 -15.18
C TYR A 523 -0.44 -17.45 -15.43
N ILE A 524 0.00 -17.35 -16.67
CA ILE A 524 1.24 -16.63 -17.04
C ILE A 524 1.16 -15.16 -16.61
N ARG A 525 0.08 -14.45 -16.98
CA ARG A 525 -0.11 -13.03 -16.61
C ARG A 525 -0.15 -12.82 -15.10
N ASP A 526 -0.93 -13.64 -14.41
CA ASP A 526 -1.08 -13.56 -12.95
C ASP A 526 0.23 -13.85 -12.22
N THR A 527 0.99 -14.86 -12.69
CA THR A 527 2.28 -15.24 -12.12
C THR A 527 3.33 -14.14 -12.30
N ILE A 528 3.38 -13.49 -13.48
CA ILE A 528 4.29 -12.36 -13.74
C ILE A 528 3.96 -11.19 -12.79
N ILE A 529 2.69 -10.83 -12.66
CA ILE A 529 2.26 -9.75 -11.76
C ILE A 529 2.63 -10.09 -10.31
N HIS A 530 2.34 -11.31 -9.84
CA HIS A 530 2.69 -11.74 -8.49
C HIS A 530 4.20 -11.73 -8.26
N SER A 531 4.99 -12.21 -9.22
CA SER A 531 6.46 -12.22 -9.14
C SER A 531 7.01 -10.79 -8.99
N ALA A 532 6.51 -9.83 -9.77
CA ALA A 532 6.87 -8.42 -9.67
C ALA A 532 6.51 -7.80 -8.32
N VAL A 533 5.31 -8.10 -7.80
CA VAL A 533 4.86 -7.64 -6.47
C VAL A 533 5.74 -8.21 -5.36
N LEU A 534 6.10 -9.50 -5.42
CA LEU A 534 7.00 -10.11 -4.46
C LEU A 534 8.41 -9.52 -4.54
N CYS A 535 8.91 -9.24 -5.74
CA CYS A 535 10.20 -8.57 -5.96
C CYS A 535 10.22 -7.15 -5.37
N GLN A 536 9.15 -6.38 -5.55
CA GLN A 536 9.03 -5.04 -4.96
C GLN A 536 9.14 -5.11 -3.44
N LYS A 537 8.45 -6.07 -2.81
CA LYS A 537 8.52 -6.27 -1.36
C LYS A 537 9.90 -6.71 -0.90
N LEU A 538 10.52 -7.61 -1.64
CA LEU A 538 11.86 -8.08 -1.35
C LEU A 538 12.84 -6.90 -1.40
N SER A 539 12.69 -6.00 -2.38
CA SER A 539 13.44 -4.74 -2.46
C SER A 539 13.21 -3.85 -1.23
N MET A 540 11.94 -3.60 -0.85
CA MET A 540 11.62 -2.78 0.34
C MET A 540 12.21 -3.36 1.63
N LYS A 541 12.21 -4.68 1.80
CA LYS A 541 12.84 -5.33 2.95
C LYS A 541 14.36 -5.22 2.91
N ASN A 542 14.94 -5.35 1.71
CA ASN A 542 16.37 -5.27 1.54
C ASN A 542 16.93 -3.85 1.78
N GLU A 543 16.12 -2.79 1.75
CA GLU A 543 16.54 -1.46 2.20
C GLU A 543 16.95 -1.45 3.68
N SER A 544 16.29 -2.28 4.50
CA SER A 544 16.61 -2.43 5.93
C SER A 544 17.70 -3.47 6.17
N TYR A 545 17.69 -4.58 5.42
CA TYR A 545 18.61 -5.71 5.61
C TYR A 545 19.98 -5.51 4.93
N LYS A 546 20.02 -4.77 3.80
CA LYS A 546 21.21 -4.36 3.05
C LYS A 546 22.11 -5.51 2.56
N ASP A 547 21.52 -6.56 2.00
CA ASP A 547 22.26 -7.67 1.41
C ASP A 547 22.34 -7.55 -0.12
N PRO A 548 23.54 -7.46 -0.73
CA PRO A 548 23.69 -7.38 -2.18
C PRO A 548 23.19 -8.64 -2.90
N LYS A 549 23.23 -9.82 -2.28
CA LYS A 549 22.73 -11.06 -2.89
C LYS A 549 21.23 -11.00 -3.14
N VAL A 550 20.48 -10.39 -2.22
CA VAL A 550 19.03 -10.20 -2.37
C VAL A 550 18.72 -9.27 -3.54
N ALA A 551 19.52 -8.22 -3.74
CA ALA A 551 19.37 -7.32 -4.89
C ALA A 551 19.64 -8.05 -6.22
N ALA A 552 20.67 -8.90 -6.27
CA ALA A 552 20.98 -9.71 -7.44
C ALA A 552 19.83 -10.68 -7.78
N ILE A 553 19.26 -11.38 -6.78
CA ILE A 553 18.12 -12.29 -6.96
C ILE A 553 16.92 -11.55 -7.58
N ILE A 554 16.62 -10.34 -7.12
CA ILE A 554 15.52 -9.53 -7.67
C ILE A 554 15.75 -9.27 -9.15
N ASN A 555 16.93 -8.77 -9.52
CA ASN A 555 17.23 -8.43 -10.92
C ASN A 555 17.16 -9.66 -11.84
N VAL A 556 17.79 -10.78 -11.44
CA VAL A 556 17.79 -12.03 -12.21
C VAL A 556 16.36 -12.56 -12.37
N ASN A 557 15.56 -12.53 -11.30
CA ASN A 557 14.18 -12.99 -11.34
C ASN A 557 13.30 -12.10 -12.24
N THR A 558 13.44 -10.78 -12.15
CA THR A 558 12.72 -9.84 -13.01
C THR A 558 13.06 -10.08 -14.48
N GLU A 559 14.34 -10.23 -14.83
CA GLU A 559 14.74 -10.53 -16.20
C GLU A 559 14.17 -11.86 -16.69
N PHE A 560 14.29 -12.92 -15.89
CA PHE A 560 13.75 -14.25 -16.19
C PHE A 560 12.25 -14.20 -16.49
N ALA A 561 11.45 -13.63 -15.57
CA ALA A 561 10.00 -13.58 -15.68
C ALA A 561 9.56 -12.73 -16.89
N ILE A 562 10.26 -11.63 -17.18
CA ILE A 562 9.95 -10.76 -18.31
C ILE A 562 10.30 -11.40 -19.65
N ARG A 563 11.50 -11.98 -19.80
CA ARG A 563 11.91 -12.65 -21.05
C ARG A 563 10.99 -13.81 -21.38
N LEU A 564 10.74 -14.67 -20.40
CA LEU A 564 9.88 -15.84 -20.58
C LEU A 564 8.42 -15.42 -20.80
N GLY A 565 7.93 -14.47 -20.01
CA GLY A 565 6.59 -13.92 -20.14
C GLY A 565 6.32 -13.27 -21.49
N HIS A 566 7.28 -12.50 -22.02
CA HIS A 566 7.17 -11.89 -23.34
C HIS A 566 7.04 -12.96 -24.43
N LYS A 567 7.91 -13.98 -24.43
CA LYS A 567 7.84 -15.09 -25.41
C LYS A 567 6.51 -15.84 -25.36
N LEU A 568 6.04 -16.18 -24.16
CA LEU A 568 4.80 -16.95 -23.99
C LEU A 568 3.53 -16.16 -24.34
N LEU A 569 3.57 -14.84 -24.16
CA LEU A 569 2.44 -13.97 -24.46
C LEU A 569 2.46 -13.43 -25.91
N ARG A 570 3.59 -13.54 -26.62
CA ARG A 570 3.78 -13.09 -28.01
C ARG A 570 3.11 -13.99 -29.06
N ASN A 571 2.88 -15.27 -28.79
CA ASN A 571 2.24 -16.22 -29.72
C ASN A 571 0.72 -15.95 -29.93
N THR A 572 0.34 -14.73 -30.30
CA THR A 572 -1.02 -14.34 -30.74
C THR A 572 -0.96 -13.32 -31.84
#